data_AF-A0A5C6A5V5-F1
#
_entry.id   AF-A0A5C6A5V5-F1
#
_cell.length_a   1.000
_cell.length_b   1.000
_cell.length_c   1.000
_cell.angle_alpha   90.00
_cell.angle_beta   90.00
_cell.angle_gamma   90.00
#
_symmetry.space_group_name_H-M   'P 1'
#
loop_
_entity.id
_entity.type
_entity.pdbx_description
1 polymer ?
#
loop_
_entity_poly.entity_id
_entity_poly.type
_entity_poly.pdbx_seq_one_letter_code
_entity_poly.pdbx_strand_id
1 'polypeptide(L)'
;MDEVKKKVLLDLFVSPWTLLPTVTGLSAWMLSWAAGGNMTLNLIGLAGVVIGAGIQATRLIFGVEELTEQAYGYQEEKKRADRNSHLDQLAERLARDDDNRTEECLRRLRALHGLFEQDPPKGAAAIAIRDNVQRLFEASVRHLEHSYDLWEKARRLPVGTGGPLLEQRRAAIDEVVLTVNHLTRTVERYNALQADDGGDHELSQLRKELDATIEVARRADEQMDSLGKSPAYDEKEFE
;
A
#
# COMPACT_ATOMS: atom_id res chain seq x y z
N MET A 1 -3.71 -14.30 12.68
CA MET A 1 -5.07 -14.62 12.21
C MET A 1 -6.01 -13.73 12.98
N ASP A 2 -6.48 -12.64 12.34
CA ASP A 2 -7.13 -11.53 13.02
C ASP A 2 -8.50 -11.89 13.60
N GLU A 3 -8.78 -11.34 14.77
CA GLU A 3 -10.01 -11.50 15.56
C GLU A 3 -11.29 -11.22 14.74
N VAL A 4 -11.17 -10.34 13.74
CA VAL A 4 -12.20 -9.99 12.75
C VAL A 4 -12.57 -11.21 11.88
N LYS A 5 -11.57 -11.97 11.40
CA LYS A 5 -11.81 -13.17 10.58
C LYS A 5 -12.56 -14.25 11.36
N LYS A 6 -12.27 -14.38 12.66
CA LYS A 6 -12.96 -15.33 13.56
C LYS A 6 -14.41 -14.96 13.80
N LYS A 7 -14.71 -13.67 14.02
CA LYS A 7 -16.08 -13.18 14.26
C LYS A 7 -16.96 -13.33 13.02
N VAL A 8 -16.43 -13.01 11.85
CA VAL A 8 -17.17 -13.11 10.59
C VAL A 8 -17.43 -14.56 10.18
N LEU A 9 -16.48 -15.48 10.39
CA LEU A 9 -16.71 -16.91 10.20
C LEU A 9 -17.79 -17.45 11.14
N LEU A 10 -17.86 -16.94 12.38
CA LEU A 10 -18.85 -17.37 13.36
C LEU A 10 -20.26 -16.87 13.01
N ASP A 11 -20.40 -15.63 12.56
CA ASP A 11 -21.69 -15.09 12.07
C ASP A 11 -22.16 -15.80 10.79
N LEU A 12 -21.24 -16.24 9.92
CA LEU A 12 -21.57 -17.03 8.72
C LEU A 12 -22.12 -18.42 9.06
N PHE A 13 -21.64 -19.02 10.17
CA PHE A 13 -22.08 -20.33 10.65
C PHE A 13 -23.39 -20.29 11.45
N VAL A 14 -23.80 -19.12 11.97
CA VAL A 14 -24.97 -18.96 12.87
C VAL A 14 -26.07 -18.12 12.20
N SER A 15 -26.31 -18.30 10.90
CA SER A 15 -27.47 -17.67 10.25
C SER A 15 -28.76 -18.48 10.52
N PRO A 16 -29.88 -17.88 10.94
CA PRO A 16 -31.15 -18.59 11.25
C PRO A 16 -31.72 -19.44 10.11
N TRP A 17 -31.37 -19.16 8.87
CA TRP A 17 -31.89 -19.82 7.68
C TRP A 17 -31.17 -21.14 7.33
N THR A 18 -29.95 -21.37 7.84
CA THR A 18 -29.18 -22.61 7.63
C THR A 18 -29.43 -23.65 8.73
N LEU A 19 -29.85 -23.19 9.92
CA LEU A 19 -30.25 -24.06 11.04
C LEU A 19 -31.57 -24.78 10.77
N LEU A 20 -32.52 -24.15 10.09
CA LEU A 20 -33.84 -24.75 9.85
C LEU A 20 -33.78 -26.09 9.11
N PRO A 21 -33.17 -26.23 7.92
CA PRO A 21 -33.14 -27.52 7.22
C PRO A 21 -32.25 -28.58 7.91
N THR A 22 -31.14 -28.17 8.54
CA THR A 22 -30.22 -29.09 9.23
C THR A 22 -30.83 -29.64 10.51
N VAL A 23 -31.46 -28.80 11.33
CA VAL A 23 -32.17 -29.22 12.54
C VAL A 23 -33.42 -30.01 12.18
N THR A 24 -34.20 -29.58 11.18
CA THR A 24 -35.39 -30.34 10.75
C THR A 24 -35.03 -31.72 10.18
N GLY A 25 -33.93 -31.82 9.42
CA GLY A 25 -33.40 -33.09 8.91
C GLY A 25 -32.89 -34.01 10.02
N LEU A 26 -32.13 -33.49 10.99
CA LEU A 26 -31.67 -34.26 12.15
C LEU A 26 -32.83 -34.71 13.05
N SER A 27 -33.85 -33.86 13.26
CA SER A 27 -35.05 -34.22 14.02
C SER A 27 -35.86 -35.32 13.32
N ALA A 28 -36.03 -35.25 11.99
CA ALA A 28 -36.69 -36.31 11.23
C ALA A 28 -35.92 -37.64 11.26
N TRP A 29 -34.59 -37.57 11.26
CA TRP A 29 -33.74 -38.76 11.32
C TRP A 29 -33.77 -39.45 12.69
N MET A 30 -33.81 -38.67 13.78
CA MET A 30 -34.02 -39.21 15.13
C MET A 30 -35.42 -39.82 15.30
N LEU A 31 -36.46 -39.19 14.74
CA LEU A 31 -37.82 -39.74 14.75
C LEU A 31 -37.95 -41.05 13.94
N SER A 32 -37.21 -41.18 12.83
CA SER A 32 -37.14 -42.41 12.04
C SER A 32 -36.54 -43.60 12.81
N TRP A 33 -35.53 -43.32 13.65
CA TRP A 33 -34.90 -44.33 14.52
C TRP A 33 -35.84 -44.78 15.64
N ALA A 34 -36.61 -43.87 16.23
CA ALA A 34 -37.60 -44.16 17.26
C ALA A 34 -38.85 -44.91 16.74
N ALA A 35 -39.18 -44.75 15.45
CA ALA A 35 -40.34 -45.39 14.81
C ALA A 35 -40.03 -46.78 14.18
N GLY A 36 -38.86 -47.36 14.47
CA GLY A 36 -38.51 -48.71 14.02
C GLY A 36 -37.87 -48.81 12.63
N GLY A 37 -37.35 -47.70 12.07
CA GLY A 37 -36.55 -47.72 10.84
C GLY A 37 -37.36 -47.73 9.55
N ASN A 38 -38.24 -46.75 9.37
CA ASN A 38 -39.01 -46.62 8.14
C ASN A 38 -38.13 -46.11 6.97
N MET A 39 -38.04 -46.90 5.90
CA MET A 39 -37.18 -46.65 4.74
C MET A 39 -37.45 -45.32 4.02
N THR A 40 -38.72 -44.89 3.95
CA THR A 40 -39.07 -43.60 3.30
C THR A 40 -38.62 -42.40 4.12
N LEU A 41 -38.73 -42.45 5.45
CA LEU A 41 -38.24 -41.40 6.35
C LEU A 41 -36.71 -41.34 6.36
N ASN A 42 -36.02 -42.47 6.25
CA ASN A 42 -34.56 -42.51 6.13
C ASN A 42 -34.07 -41.90 4.81
N LEU A 43 -34.74 -42.17 3.69
CA LEU A 43 -34.40 -41.59 2.39
C LEU A 43 -34.64 -40.07 2.34
N ILE A 44 -35.75 -39.59 2.92
CA ILE A 44 -36.05 -38.15 3.02
C ILE A 44 -35.03 -37.45 3.95
N GLY A 45 -34.68 -38.07 5.08
CA GLY A 45 -33.65 -37.56 5.99
C GLY A 45 -32.28 -37.48 5.33
N LEU A 46 -31.84 -38.53 4.63
CA LEU A 46 -30.58 -38.56 3.90
C LEU A 46 -30.55 -37.50 2.79
N ALA A 47 -31.61 -37.40 1.99
CA ALA A 47 -31.72 -36.41 0.93
C ALA A 47 -31.66 -34.97 1.49
N GLY A 48 -32.33 -34.71 2.60
CA GLY A 48 -32.29 -33.42 3.29
C GLY A 48 -30.89 -33.05 3.79
N VAL A 49 -30.16 -34.02 4.38
CA VAL A 49 -28.77 -33.81 4.84
C VAL A 49 -27.84 -33.55 3.66
N VAL A 50 -27.96 -34.32 2.57
CA VAL A 50 -27.10 -34.15 1.37
C VAL A 50 -27.38 -32.81 0.67
N ILE A 51 -28.65 -32.42 0.51
CA ILE A 51 -29.01 -31.13 -0.09
C ILE A 51 -28.55 -29.98 0.81
N GLY A 52 -28.76 -30.07 2.13
CA GLY A 52 -28.29 -29.06 3.08
C GLY A 52 -26.76 -28.93 3.09
N ALA A 53 -26.04 -30.05 3.06
CA ALA A 53 -24.58 -30.07 2.95
C ALA A 53 -24.10 -29.49 1.61
N GLY A 54 -24.80 -29.80 0.50
CA GLY A 54 -24.52 -29.24 -0.82
C GLY A 54 -24.67 -27.73 -0.85
N ILE A 55 -25.79 -27.18 -0.39
CA ILE A 55 -26.04 -25.73 -0.33
C ILE A 55 -25.02 -25.03 0.57
N GLN A 56 -24.67 -25.62 1.72
CA GLN A 56 -23.68 -25.07 2.63
C GLN A 56 -22.28 -25.08 2.01
N ALA A 57 -21.90 -26.15 1.31
CA ALA A 57 -20.62 -26.24 0.60
C ALA A 57 -20.54 -25.21 -0.54
N THR A 58 -21.60 -25.05 -1.34
CA THR A 58 -21.66 -24.05 -2.42
C THR A 58 -21.51 -22.63 -1.87
N ARG A 59 -22.18 -22.29 -0.75
CA ARG A 59 -22.02 -20.98 -0.10
C ARG A 59 -20.65 -20.77 0.53
N LEU A 60 -20.01 -21.81 1.07
CA LEU A 60 -18.64 -21.69 1.59
C LEU A 60 -17.62 -21.47 0.48
N ILE A 61 -17.81 -22.12 -0.67
CA ILE A 61 -16.90 -21.95 -1.81
C ILE A 61 -17.06 -20.54 -2.39
N PHE A 62 -18.29 -20.11 -2.71
CA PHE A 62 -18.52 -18.80 -3.35
C PHE A 62 -18.49 -17.62 -2.37
N GLY A 63 -18.92 -17.81 -1.12
CA GLY A 63 -18.96 -16.74 -0.12
C GLY A 63 -17.59 -16.38 0.47
N VAL A 64 -16.63 -17.31 0.45
CA VAL A 64 -15.25 -17.01 0.86
C VAL A 64 -14.54 -16.16 -0.21
N GLU A 65 -14.84 -16.38 -1.49
CA GLU A 65 -14.29 -15.55 -2.58
C GLU A 65 -14.80 -14.10 -2.48
N GLU A 66 -16.11 -13.90 -2.36
CA GLU A 66 -16.71 -12.56 -2.26
C GLU A 66 -16.27 -11.81 -0.99
N LEU A 67 -16.17 -12.51 0.15
CA LEU A 67 -15.71 -11.92 1.40
C LEU A 67 -14.21 -11.61 1.37
N THR A 68 -13.41 -12.44 0.68
CA THR A 68 -11.98 -12.21 0.50
C THR A 68 -11.75 -11.03 -0.42
N GLU A 69 -12.46 -10.95 -1.53
CA GLU A 69 -12.41 -9.82 -2.48
C GLU A 69 -12.81 -8.50 -1.81
N GLN A 70 -13.91 -8.47 -1.04
CA GLN A 70 -14.31 -7.29 -0.28
C GLN A 70 -13.28 -6.90 0.80
N ALA A 71 -12.69 -7.87 1.50
CA ALA A 71 -11.68 -7.58 2.51
C ALA A 71 -10.37 -7.05 1.90
N TYR A 72 -9.96 -7.55 0.74
CA TYR A 72 -8.81 -7.04 0.00
C TYR A 72 -9.08 -5.64 -0.54
N GLY A 73 -10.22 -5.42 -1.19
CA GLY A 73 -10.62 -4.11 -1.70
C GLY A 73 -10.68 -3.04 -0.61
N TYR A 74 -11.30 -3.35 0.54
CA TYR A 74 -11.38 -2.43 1.67
C TYR A 74 -9.99 -2.05 2.23
N GLN A 75 -9.06 -3.01 2.30
CA GLN A 75 -7.69 -2.71 2.76
C GLN A 75 -6.93 -1.82 1.77
N GLU A 76 -7.12 -2.04 0.48
CA GLU A 76 -6.44 -1.28 -0.57
C GLU A 76 -6.97 0.14 -0.68
N GLU A 77 -8.29 0.32 -0.63
CA GLU A 77 -8.93 1.64 -0.55
C GLU A 77 -8.50 2.40 0.70
N LYS A 78 -8.48 1.73 1.86
CA LYS A 78 -8.05 2.36 3.11
C LYS A 78 -6.59 2.82 3.02
N LYS A 79 -5.69 1.98 2.52
CA LYS A 79 -4.28 2.36 2.31
C LYS A 79 -4.14 3.56 1.38
N ARG A 80 -4.92 3.59 0.30
CA ARG A 80 -4.93 4.71 -0.65
C ARG A 80 -5.45 6.00 0.01
N ALA A 81 -6.51 5.92 0.80
CA ALA A 81 -7.07 7.05 1.53
C ALA A 81 -6.09 7.60 2.58
N ASP A 82 -5.47 6.73 3.37
CA ASP A 82 -4.47 7.12 4.38
C ASP A 82 -3.27 7.80 3.72
N ARG A 83 -2.77 7.24 2.60
CA ARG A 83 -1.69 7.84 1.80
C ARG A 83 -2.07 9.22 1.27
N ASN A 84 -3.26 9.37 0.69
CA ASN A 84 -3.71 10.66 0.16
C ASN A 84 -3.83 11.71 1.27
N SER A 85 -4.43 11.36 2.40
CA SER A 85 -4.53 12.23 3.57
C SER A 85 -3.14 12.67 4.06
N HIS A 86 -2.18 11.74 4.12
CA HIS A 86 -0.82 12.05 4.52
C HIS A 86 -0.14 13.03 3.55
N LEU A 87 -0.28 12.80 2.25
CA LEU A 87 0.26 13.72 1.25
C LEU A 87 -0.41 15.09 1.35
N ASP A 88 -1.71 15.17 1.63
CA ASP A 88 -2.45 16.44 1.72
C ASP A 88 -1.98 17.28 2.91
N GLN A 89 -1.73 16.63 4.04
CA GLN A 89 -1.09 17.26 5.20
C GLN A 89 0.31 17.77 4.85
N LEU A 90 1.09 16.98 4.09
CA LEU A 90 2.40 17.42 3.63
C LEU A 90 2.30 18.64 2.71
N ALA A 91 1.37 18.64 1.74
CA ALA A 91 1.16 19.77 0.86
C ALA A 91 0.82 21.05 1.64
N GLU A 92 -0.06 20.95 2.64
CA GLU A 92 -0.42 22.09 3.48
C GLU A 92 0.76 22.60 4.34
N ARG A 93 1.65 21.70 4.78
CA ARG A 93 2.89 22.08 5.45
C ARG A 93 3.83 22.80 4.48
N LEU A 94 4.12 22.21 3.33
CA LEU A 94 5.03 22.76 2.32
C LEU A 94 4.57 24.13 1.81
N ALA A 95 3.26 24.36 1.68
CA ALA A 95 2.72 25.67 1.30
C ALA A 95 3.05 26.81 2.31
N ARG A 96 3.48 26.48 3.53
CA ARG A 96 3.91 27.46 4.54
C ARG A 96 5.40 27.75 4.47
N ASP A 97 6.14 26.90 3.75
CA ASP A 97 7.55 27.12 3.49
C ASP A 97 7.67 28.10 2.30
N ASP A 98 8.62 29.03 2.35
CA ASP A 98 8.75 30.10 1.35
C ASP A 98 9.45 29.61 0.05
N ASP A 99 9.38 28.30 -0.27
CA ASP A 99 10.00 27.69 -1.45
C ASP A 99 8.97 26.94 -2.30
N ASN A 100 8.42 27.63 -3.32
CA ASN A 100 7.43 27.08 -4.26
C ASN A 100 7.87 25.77 -4.96
N ARG A 101 9.17 25.43 -4.96
CA ARG A 101 9.67 24.19 -5.57
C ARG A 101 9.20 22.95 -4.80
N THR A 102 9.00 23.02 -3.49
CA THR A 102 8.61 21.88 -2.67
C THR A 102 7.19 21.42 -3.01
N GLU A 103 6.24 22.36 -3.07
CA GLU A 103 4.86 22.11 -3.47
C GLU A 103 4.77 21.59 -4.91
N GLU A 104 5.52 22.21 -5.84
CA GLU A 104 5.54 21.79 -7.24
C GLU A 104 6.10 20.38 -7.41
N CYS A 105 7.16 20.02 -6.68
CA CYS A 105 7.69 18.65 -6.67
C CYS A 105 6.67 17.63 -6.15
N LEU A 106 5.99 17.93 -5.04
CA LEU A 106 4.95 17.06 -4.49
C LEU A 106 3.79 16.87 -5.48
N ARG A 107 3.36 17.95 -6.13
CA ARG A 107 2.31 17.90 -7.15
C ARG A 107 2.70 17.02 -8.33
N ARG A 108 3.93 17.14 -8.83
CA ARG A 108 4.46 16.29 -9.90
C ARG A 108 4.55 14.83 -9.47
N LEU A 109 5.08 14.54 -8.28
CA LEU A 109 5.17 13.19 -7.73
C LEU A 109 3.80 12.50 -7.70
N ARG A 110 2.76 13.22 -7.24
CA ARG A 110 1.38 12.72 -7.23
C ARG A 110 0.85 12.40 -8.64
N ALA A 111 1.11 13.29 -9.59
CA ALA A 111 0.70 13.08 -10.97
C ALA A 111 1.39 11.86 -11.59
N LEU A 112 2.72 11.73 -11.42
CA LEU A 112 3.50 10.60 -11.91
C LEU A 112 3.06 9.28 -11.27
N HIS A 113 2.85 9.28 -9.95
CA HIS A 113 2.36 8.11 -9.22
C HIS A 113 0.97 7.68 -9.70
N GLY A 114 0.07 8.65 -9.87
CA GLY A 114 -1.28 8.41 -10.38
C GLY A 114 -1.33 7.81 -11.78
N LEU A 115 -0.32 8.05 -12.63
CA LEU A 115 -0.21 7.42 -13.95
C LEU A 115 0.09 5.92 -13.86
N PHE A 116 0.92 5.49 -12.91
CA PHE A 116 1.26 4.06 -12.73
C PHE A 116 0.20 3.25 -11.97
N GLU A 117 -0.69 3.90 -11.24
CA GLU A 117 -1.78 3.21 -10.54
C GLU A 117 -2.97 2.90 -11.45
N GLN A 118 -3.09 3.58 -12.61
CA GLN A 118 -4.23 3.43 -13.52
C GLN A 118 -4.16 2.14 -14.34
N ASP A 119 -2.96 1.73 -14.78
CA ASP A 119 -2.78 0.58 -15.65
C ASP A 119 -2.03 -0.56 -14.95
N PRO A 120 -2.60 -1.78 -14.88
CA PRO A 120 -1.91 -2.91 -14.29
C PRO A 120 -0.68 -3.28 -15.13
N PRO A 121 0.51 -3.43 -14.51
CA PRO A 121 1.73 -3.75 -15.24
C PRO A 121 1.63 -5.13 -15.89
N LYS A 122 2.03 -5.21 -17.17
CA LYS A 122 2.07 -6.47 -17.93
C LYS A 122 3.50 -7.00 -17.96
N GLY A 123 3.73 -8.14 -17.31
CA GLY A 123 5.03 -8.80 -17.28
C GLY A 123 5.95 -8.35 -16.15
N ALA A 124 7.01 -9.14 -15.92
CA ALA A 124 7.90 -8.98 -14.77
C ALA A 124 8.69 -7.65 -14.80
N ALA A 125 9.11 -7.19 -15.98
CA ALA A 125 9.84 -5.93 -16.11
C ALA A 125 8.96 -4.72 -15.75
N ALA A 126 7.70 -4.70 -16.19
CA ALA A 126 6.74 -3.64 -15.86
C ALA A 126 6.41 -3.61 -14.35
N ILE A 127 6.27 -4.78 -13.71
CA ILE A 127 6.07 -4.88 -12.25
C ILE A 127 7.27 -4.27 -11.52
N ALA A 128 8.50 -4.63 -11.91
CA ALA A 128 9.70 -4.11 -11.28
C ALA A 128 9.88 -2.60 -11.48
N ILE A 129 9.54 -2.07 -12.66
CA ILE A 129 9.55 -0.62 -12.92
C ILE A 129 8.56 0.09 -11.99
N ARG A 130 7.34 -0.43 -11.84
CA ARG A 130 6.33 0.13 -10.93
C ARG A 130 6.81 0.15 -9.48
N ASP A 131 7.41 -0.95 -9.01
CA ASP A 131 8.00 -1.02 -7.66
C ASP A 131 9.11 0.01 -7.45
N ASN A 132 9.97 0.20 -8.45
CA ASN A 132 11.05 1.18 -8.40
C ASN A 132 10.51 2.62 -8.35
N VAL A 133 9.49 2.93 -9.16
CA VAL A 133 8.81 4.23 -9.11
C VAL A 133 8.15 4.45 -7.76
N GLN A 134 7.51 3.43 -7.17
CA GLN A 134 6.94 3.51 -5.82
C GLN A 134 8.01 3.85 -4.78
N ARG A 135 9.17 3.20 -4.82
CA ARG A 135 10.28 3.48 -3.90
C ARG A 135 10.82 4.89 -4.04
N LEU A 136 11.03 5.36 -5.27
CA LEU A 136 11.51 6.72 -5.54
C LEU A 136 10.48 7.77 -5.12
N PHE A 137 9.19 7.49 -5.31
CA PHE A 137 8.10 8.34 -4.82
C PHE A 137 8.16 8.47 -3.29
N GLU A 138 8.22 7.35 -2.56
CA GLU A 138 8.27 7.36 -1.11
C GLU A 138 9.53 8.05 -0.57
N ALA A 139 10.70 7.82 -1.19
CA ALA A 139 11.94 8.50 -0.83
C ALA A 139 11.84 10.01 -1.03
N SER A 140 11.31 10.43 -2.18
CA SER A 140 11.13 11.86 -2.48
C SER A 140 10.16 12.55 -1.53
N VAL A 141 9.09 11.86 -1.11
CA VAL A 141 8.16 12.36 -0.08
C VAL A 141 8.87 12.55 1.25
N ARG A 142 9.65 11.56 1.72
CA ARG A 142 10.44 11.69 2.97
C ARG A 142 11.46 12.82 2.91
N HIS A 143 12.10 13.03 1.76
CA HIS A 143 13.02 14.15 1.56
C HIS A 143 12.33 15.50 1.68
N LEU A 144 11.13 15.64 1.11
CA LEU A 144 10.33 16.86 1.23
C LEU A 144 9.93 17.11 2.69
N GLU A 145 9.51 16.07 3.41
CA GLU A 145 9.22 16.15 4.86
C GLU A 145 10.45 16.62 5.65
N HIS A 146 11.60 15.99 5.41
CA HIS A 146 12.85 16.36 6.06
C HIS A 146 13.25 17.81 5.74
N SER A 147 13.08 18.24 4.48
CA SER A 147 13.37 19.61 4.06
C SER A 147 12.52 20.64 4.82
N TYR A 148 11.25 20.30 5.09
CA TYR A 148 10.36 21.13 5.89
C TYR A 148 10.78 21.15 7.37
N ASP A 149 11.16 20.00 7.94
CA ASP A 149 11.64 19.93 9.32
C ASP A 149 12.93 20.75 9.52
N LEU A 150 13.84 20.74 8.55
CA LEU A 150 15.04 21.59 8.54
C LEU A 150 14.68 23.08 8.53
N TRP A 151 13.72 23.48 7.70
CA TRP A 151 13.22 24.85 7.69
C TRP A 151 12.60 25.27 9.02
N GLU A 152 11.76 24.41 9.60
CA GLU A 152 11.10 24.70 10.86
C GLU A 152 12.13 24.84 12.00
N LYS A 153 13.13 23.95 12.04
CA LYS A 153 14.26 24.04 12.98
C LYS A 153 15.03 25.35 12.77
N ALA A 154 15.37 25.70 11.53
CA ALA A 154 16.07 26.94 11.22
C ALA A 154 15.30 28.19 11.68
N ARG A 155 13.96 28.18 11.56
CA ARG A 155 13.09 29.29 11.98
C ARG A 155 13.00 29.47 13.50
N ARG A 156 13.24 28.40 14.27
CA ARG A 156 13.25 28.42 15.74
C ARG A 156 14.60 28.86 16.31
N LEU A 157 15.65 28.88 15.51
CA LEU A 157 16.97 29.33 15.93
C LEU A 157 17.09 30.87 15.96
N PRO A 158 18.02 31.42 16.74
CA PRO A 158 18.37 32.83 16.67
C PRO A 158 18.74 33.27 15.25
N VAL A 159 18.44 34.53 14.93
CA VAL A 159 18.71 35.12 13.61
C VAL A 159 20.19 34.96 13.27
N GLY A 160 20.47 34.42 12.09
CA GLY A 160 21.83 34.19 11.59
C GLY A 160 22.41 32.80 11.87
N THR A 161 21.84 32.02 12.78
CA THR A 161 22.37 30.68 13.15
C THR A 161 21.83 29.56 12.26
N GLY A 162 20.69 29.76 11.59
CA GLY A 162 20.02 28.75 10.76
C GLY A 162 20.67 28.45 9.40
N GLY A 163 21.73 29.16 9.03
CA GLY A 163 22.36 29.04 7.70
C GLY A 163 22.68 27.60 7.26
N PRO A 164 23.39 26.80 8.08
CA PRO A 164 23.71 25.41 7.73
C PRO A 164 22.48 24.53 7.49
N LEU A 165 21.40 24.72 8.26
CA LEU A 165 20.15 23.96 8.09
C LEU A 165 19.42 24.35 6.80
N LEU A 166 19.45 25.63 6.42
CA LEU A 166 18.86 26.11 5.17
C LEU A 166 19.66 25.61 3.96
N GLU A 167 20.97 25.47 4.07
CA GLU A 167 21.80 24.88 3.02
C GLU A 167 21.53 23.38 2.86
N GLN A 168 21.43 22.64 3.97
CA GLN A 168 21.02 21.23 3.95
C GLN A 168 19.62 21.07 3.34
N ARG A 169 18.68 21.95 3.70
CA ARG A 169 17.35 21.97 3.10
C ARG A 169 17.43 22.15 1.59
N ARG A 170 18.24 23.10 1.12
CA ARG A 170 18.38 23.39 -0.30
C ARG A 170 18.91 22.17 -1.06
N ALA A 171 19.93 21.51 -0.53
CA ALA A 171 20.48 20.28 -1.11
C ALA A 171 19.41 19.17 -1.22
N ALA A 172 18.61 18.95 -0.17
CA ALA A 172 17.52 17.98 -0.19
C ALA A 172 16.47 18.30 -1.26
N ILE A 173 16.07 19.58 -1.38
CA ILE A 173 15.10 20.01 -2.40
C ILE A 173 15.67 19.81 -3.81
N ASP A 174 16.93 20.16 -4.03
CA ASP A 174 17.58 20.01 -5.33
C ASP A 174 17.67 18.54 -5.76
N GLU A 175 17.90 17.63 -4.82
CA GLU A 175 17.85 16.19 -5.07
C GLU A 175 16.45 15.70 -5.45
N VAL A 176 15.41 16.14 -4.73
CA VAL A 176 14.02 15.81 -5.08
C VAL A 176 13.68 16.31 -6.48
N VAL A 177 14.10 17.53 -6.82
CA VAL A 177 13.89 18.10 -8.17
C VAL A 177 14.54 17.22 -9.24
N LEU A 178 15.78 16.79 -9.02
CA LEU A 178 16.49 15.89 -9.94
C LEU A 178 15.76 14.54 -10.08
N THR A 179 15.32 13.96 -8.96
CA THR A 179 14.62 12.68 -8.92
C THR A 179 13.28 12.76 -9.65
N VAL A 180 12.49 13.81 -9.41
CA VAL A 180 11.21 14.05 -10.10
C VAL A 180 11.40 14.23 -11.60
N ASN A 181 12.42 14.97 -12.02
CA ASN A 181 12.73 15.14 -13.45
C ASN A 181 13.16 13.82 -14.10
N HIS A 182 13.96 13.01 -13.41
CA HIS A 182 14.35 11.69 -13.90
C HIS A 182 13.13 10.76 -14.00
N LEU A 183 12.30 10.69 -12.96
CA LEU A 183 11.06 9.92 -12.96
C LEU A 183 10.16 10.32 -14.13
N THR A 184 9.95 11.62 -14.35
CA THR A 184 9.12 12.13 -15.46
C THR A 184 9.57 11.56 -16.80
N ARG A 185 10.88 11.63 -17.11
CA ARG A 185 11.45 11.08 -18.35
C ARG A 185 11.30 9.57 -18.44
N THR A 186 11.46 8.88 -17.31
CA THR A 186 11.29 7.42 -17.25
C THR A 186 9.85 7.01 -17.51
N VAL A 187 8.86 7.75 -17.00
CA VAL A 187 7.44 7.52 -17.27
C VAL A 187 7.14 7.73 -18.75
N GLU A 188 7.63 8.83 -19.33
CA GLU A 188 7.47 9.13 -20.76
C GLU A 188 8.03 8.01 -21.63
N ARG A 189 9.24 7.52 -21.31
CA ARG A 189 9.87 6.41 -22.02
C ARG A 189 9.09 5.09 -21.82
N TYR A 190 8.66 4.79 -20.60
CA TYR A 190 7.85 3.60 -20.31
C TYR A 190 6.55 3.59 -21.11
N ASN A 191 5.84 4.71 -21.15
CA ASN A 191 4.59 4.84 -21.90
C ASN A 191 4.81 4.71 -23.42
N ALA A 192 5.90 5.27 -23.94
CA ALA A 192 6.27 5.09 -25.35
C ALA A 192 6.54 3.61 -25.68
N LEU A 193 7.29 2.90 -24.82
CA LEU A 193 7.57 1.47 -24.98
C LEU A 193 6.30 0.61 -24.91
N GLN A 194 5.35 0.95 -24.04
CA GLN A 194 4.06 0.25 -23.97
C GLN A 194 3.18 0.50 -25.21
N ALA A 195 3.28 1.66 -25.85
CA ALA A 195 2.51 1.98 -27.04
C ALA A 195 3.02 1.27 -28.31
N ASP A 196 4.33 1.03 -28.39
CA ASP A 196 5.00 0.47 -29.56
C ASP A 196 5.24 -1.06 -29.49
N ASP A 197 4.62 -1.77 -28.52
CA ASP A 197 4.96 -3.18 -28.18
C ASP A 197 6.49 -3.36 -27.96
N GLY A 198 7.12 -2.34 -27.39
CA GLY A 198 8.55 -2.29 -27.08
C GLY A 198 8.97 -3.50 -26.25
N GLY A 199 10.01 -4.19 -26.72
CA GLY A 199 10.40 -5.50 -26.21
C GLY A 199 10.84 -5.47 -24.74
N ASP A 200 10.69 -6.61 -24.06
CA ASP A 200 11.09 -6.83 -22.65
C ASP A 200 12.56 -6.43 -22.35
N HIS A 201 13.41 -6.38 -23.38
CA HIS A 201 14.79 -5.91 -23.29
C HIS A 201 14.89 -4.41 -22.95
N GLU A 202 14.09 -3.55 -23.57
CA GLU A 202 14.12 -2.10 -23.37
C GLU A 202 13.55 -1.72 -22.00
N LEU A 203 12.50 -2.44 -21.56
CA LEU A 203 11.99 -2.34 -20.19
C LEU A 203 13.03 -2.80 -19.15
N SER A 204 13.79 -3.86 -19.45
CA SER A 204 14.88 -4.33 -18.59
C SER A 204 16.02 -3.32 -18.48
N GLN A 205 16.34 -2.60 -19.56
CA GLN A 205 17.30 -1.50 -19.51
C GLN A 205 16.77 -0.33 -18.68
N LEU A 206 15.51 0.06 -18.87
CA LEU A 206 14.87 1.12 -18.08
C LEU A 206 14.86 0.79 -16.59
N ARG A 207 14.60 -0.48 -16.24
CA ARG A 207 14.71 -0.97 -14.86
C ARG A 207 16.11 -0.73 -14.28
N LYS A 208 17.16 -1.07 -15.02
CA LYS A 208 18.56 -0.87 -14.56
C LYS A 208 18.88 0.62 -14.34
N GLU A 209 18.37 1.50 -15.19
CA GLU A 209 18.53 2.96 -15.02
C GLU A 209 17.84 3.46 -13.75
N LEU A 210 16.63 2.95 -13.46
CA LEU A 210 15.91 3.25 -12.22
C LEU A 210 16.62 2.69 -10.98
N ASP A 211 17.13 1.46 -11.03
CA ASP A 211 17.88 0.85 -9.93
C ASP A 211 19.13 1.69 -9.58
N ALA A 212 19.84 2.19 -10.60
CA ALA A 212 20.98 3.08 -10.39
C ALA A 212 20.57 4.40 -9.73
N THR A 213 19.41 4.95 -10.10
CA THR A 213 18.87 6.19 -9.50
C THR A 213 18.47 5.97 -8.04
N ILE A 214 17.82 4.84 -7.73
CA ILE A 214 17.49 4.47 -6.35
C ILE A 214 18.74 4.37 -5.50
N GLU A 215 19.81 3.77 -6.02
CA GLU A 215 21.06 3.63 -5.28
C GLU A 215 21.73 4.98 -5.02
N VAL A 216 21.62 5.94 -5.95
CA VAL A 216 22.08 7.31 -5.71
C VAL A 216 21.25 7.99 -4.61
N ALA A 217 19.92 7.92 -4.71
CA ALA A 217 19.02 8.49 -3.71
C ALA A 217 19.23 7.85 -2.32
N ARG A 218 19.48 6.54 -2.27
CA ARG A 218 19.77 5.81 -1.03
C ARG A 218 21.06 6.29 -0.36
N ARG A 219 22.12 6.55 -1.14
CA ARG A 219 23.37 7.08 -0.57
C ARG A 219 23.21 8.50 -0.06
N ALA A 220 22.40 9.30 -0.72
CA ALA A 220 22.08 10.64 -0.23
C ALA A 220 21.25 10.59 1.05
N ASP A 221 20.28 9.67 1.14
CA ASP A 221 19.54 9.34 2.38
C ASP A 221 20.51 8.99 3.54
N GLU A 222 21.47 8.08 3.29
CA GLU A 222 22.48 7.69 4.29
C GLU A 222 23.36 8.87 4.71
N GLN A 223 23.75 9.72 3.77
CA GLN A 223 24.54 10.91 4.05
C GLN A 223 23.74 11.92 4.89
N MET A 224 22.47 12.14 4.58
CA MET A 224 21.58 13.03 5.33
C MET A 224 21.33 12.52 6.75
N ASP A 225 21.12 11.22 6.94
CA ASP A 225 20.96 10.61 8.27
C ASP A 225 22.26 10.67 9.10
N SER A 226 23.42 10.54 8.44
CA SER A 226 24.73 10.67 9.10
C SER A 226 25.02 12.11 9.58
N LEU A 227 24.56 13.12 8.83
CA LEU A 227 24.70 14.54 9.20
C LEU A 227 23.73 14.97 10.32
N GLY A 228 22.59 14.28 10.46
CA GLY A 228 21.67 14.46 11.58
C GLY A 228 22.19 13.91 12.92
N LYS A 229 23.18 13.00 12.89
CA LYS A 229 23.88 12.43 14.05
C LYS A 229 25.17 13.19 14.32
N SER A 230 25.07 14.49 14.63
CA SER A 230 26.21 15.18 15.24
C SER A 230 26.54 14.49 16.58
N PRO A 231 27.80 14.13 16.87
CA PRO A 231 28.15 13.54 18.16
C PRO A 231 27.70 14.48 19.26
N ALA A 232 27.00 13.93 20.25
CA ALA A 232 26.69 14.66 21.46
C ALA A 232 28.01 15.22 22.00
N TYR A 233 28.09 16.55 22.11
CA TYR A 233 29.18 17.21 22.79
C TYR A 233 29.23 16.63 24.21
N ASP A 234 30.25 15.83 24.53
CA ASP A 234 30.49 15.37 25.88
C ASP A 234 31.27 16.49 26.59
N GLU A 235 30.57 17.25 27.43
CA GLU A 235 31.15 18.35 28.24
C GLU A 235 32.34 17.91 29.10
N LYS A 236 32.59 16.60 29.23
CA LYS A 236 33.69 16.02 30.00
C LYS A 236 35.04 16.00 29.29
N GLU A 237 35.13 16.36 28.01
CA GLU A 237 36.40 16.36 27.27
C GLU A 237 37.22 17.66 27.46
N PHE A 238 36.67 18.66 28.17
CA PHE A 238 37.31 19.97 28.38
C PHE A 238 37.40 20.43 29.84
N GLU A 239 37.21 19.54 30.82
CA GLU A 239 37.56 19.79 32.24
C GLU A 239 38.97 19.29 32.59
#